data_AF-A0AAW7PRL9-F1
#
_entry.id   AF-A0AAW7PRL9-F1
#
_cell.length_a   1.000
_cell.length_b   1.000
_cell.length_c   1.000
_cell.angle_alpha   90.00
_cell.angle_beta   90.00
_cell.angle_gamma   90.00
#
_symmetry.space_group_name_H-M   'P 1'
#
loop_
_entity.id
_entity.type
_entity.pdbx_description
1 polymer ?
#
loop_
_entity_poly.entity_id
_entity_poly.type
_entity_poly.pdbx_seq_one_letter_code
_entity_poly.pdbx_strand_id
1 'polypeptide(L)'
;MLENNFIGFSKDKEYLPKDFDEFNSKNRLRQLFLNLSNNILESYCYFSKYEQKTLSNLSLEQAFSYKIKSMLPTSFIKNKKIVNTKFKFCINSTKIINNYLYSNNKNEIFISNNKLLPVAKLISVCFIENSLQLLIDKHLLFHEFVLKKIKKLHGDKTVIDLGDSICIKSKDFVGVKIYTSWKDIEVKKPNIQNELEDAIKSIKKGEFYQIYLAYPKNNQFTKQIPVYVKELKNKEYQIKAIPYSFRSIIKN
;
A
#
# COMPACT_ATOMS: atom_id res chain seq x y z
N MET A 1 21.65 0.76 0.18
CA MET A 1 20.81 0.44 -1.00
C MET A 1 19.44 -0.14 -0.65
N LEU A 2 19.26 -0.87 0.47
CA LEU A 2 17.95 -1.35 0.94
C LEU A 2 16.96 -0.23 1.30
N GLU A 3 17.44 0.89 1.87
CA GLU A 3 16.57 2.00 2.33
C GLU A 3 15.74 2.68 1.21
N ASN A 4 16.12 2.55 -0.06
CA ASN A 4 15.42 3.23 -1.17
C ASN A 4 14.13 2.54 -1.62
N ASN A 5 13.86 1.31 -1.18
CA ASN A 5 12.67 0.55 -1.58
C ASN A 5 11.60 0.50 -0.50
N PHE A 6 11.91 0.91 0.73
CA PHE A 6 10.95 0.92 1.83
C PHE A 6 10.42 2.32 2.10
N ILE A 7 9.13 2.38 2.45
CA ILE A 7 8.47 3.58 2.94
C ILE A 7 7.92 3.27 4.33
N GLY A 8 8.04 4.24 5.24
CA GLY A 8 7.46 4.18 6.57
C GLY A 8 8.35 4.85 7.60
N PHE A 9 8.60 4.18 8.72
CA PHE A 9 9.39 4.75 9.81
C PHE A 9 10.07 3.67 10.66
N SER A 10 11.16 4.03 11.32
CA SER A 10 11.80 3.25 12.37
C SER A 10 12.28 4.21 13.44
N LYS A 11 11.76 4.06 14.67
CA LYS A 11 11.97 5.03 15.76
C LYS A 11 11.56 6.44 15.28
N ASP A 12 12.44 7.40 15.48
CA ASP A 12 12.30 8.81 15.10
C ASP A 12 12.58 9.09 13.61
N LYS A 13 13.10 8.11 12.86
CA LYS A 13 13.43 8.25 11.45
C LYS A 13 12.24 7.89 10.56
N GLU A 14 11.97 8.76 9.58
CA GLU A 14 10.93 8.55 8.56
C GLU A 14 11.56 8.34 7.19
N TYR A 15 11.08 7.31 6.50
CA TYR A 15 11.45 6.93 5.15
C TYR A 15 10.27 7.26 4.26
N LEU A 16 10.18 8.51 3.81
CA LEU A 16 9.08 8.98 2.96
C LEU A 16 9.48 8.88 1.48
N PRO A 17 8.54 8.67 0.55
CA PRO A 17 8.87 8.69 -0.86
C PRO A 17 9.33 10.09 -1.28
N LYS A 18 10.05 10.17 -2.41
CA LYS A 18 10.39 11.45 -3.03
C LYS A 18 9.11 12.23 -3.36
N ASP A 19 9.25 13.55 -3.47
CA ASP A 19 8.14 14.40 -3.89
C ASP A 19 7.70 14.05 -5.32
N PHE A 20 6.40 13.85 -5.53
CA PHE A 20 5.81 13.67 -6.85
C PHE A 20 4.40 14.26 -6.90
N ASP A 21 4.03 14.81 -8.06
CA ASP A 21 2.71 15.38 -8.30
C ASP A 21 2.38 16.48 -7.25
N GLU A 22 1.33 16.27 -6.44
CA GLU A 22 0.91 17.20 -5.37
C GLU A 22 1.53 16.87 -4.00
N PHE A 23 2.30 15.78 -3.89
CA PHE A 23 2.94 15.38 -2.63
C PHE A 23 4.31 16.03 -2.54
N ASN A 24 4.31 17.31 -2.17
CA ASN A 24 5.48 18.19 -2.15
C ASN A 24 5.83 18.70 -0.74
N SER A 25 5.23 18.10 0.30
CA SER A 25 5.49 18.46 1.68
C SER A 25 5.47 17.23 2.57
N LYS A 26 6.24 17.29 3.65
CA LYS A 26 6.36 16.20 4.63
C LYS A 26 5.00 15.73 5.14
N ASN A 27 4.09 16.66 5.43
CA ASN A 27 2.74 16.33 5.92
C ASN A 27 1.93 15.60 4.84
N ARG A 28 2.00 16.03 3.58
CA ARG A 28 1.32 15.33 2.48
C ARG A 28 1.88 13.93 2.28
N LEU A 29 3.21 13.76 2.36
CA LEU A 29 3.87 12.44 2.26
C LEU A 29 3.48 11.50 3.42
N ARG A 30 3.31 12.03 4.64
CA ARG A 30 2.76 11.26 5.77
C ARG A 30 1.31 10.88 5.51
N GLN A 31 0.49 11.81 5.04
CA GLN A 31 -0.91 11.55 4.68
C GLN A 31 -1.03 10.45 3.62
N LEU A 32 -0.14 10.48 2.62
CA LEU A 32 0.02 9.43 1.62
C LEU A 32 0.29 8.07 2.26
N PHE A 33 1.30 7.99 3.13
CA PHE A 33 1.65 6.74 3.79
C PHE A 33 0.49 6.19 4.66
N LEU A 34 -0.15 7.04 5.45
CA LEU A 34 -1.32 6.64 6.26
C LEU A 34 -2.47 6.12 5.38
N ASN A 35 -2.66 6.68 4.19
CA ASN A 35 -3.66 6.19 3.25
C ASN A 35 -3.26 4.86 2.61
N LEU A 36 -2.02 4.74 2.13
CA LEU A 36 -1.55 3.53 1.44
C LEU A 36 -1.45 2.34 2.39
N SER A 37 -1.01 2.57 3.62
CA SER A 37 -0.96 1.53 4.67
C SER A 37 -2.34 0.93 4.93
N ASN A 38 -3.44 1.66 4.76
CA ASN A 38 -4.79 1.07 4.88
C ASN A 38 -5.05 -0.04 3.87
N ASN A 39 -4.37 -0.10 2.72
CA ASN A 39 -4.58 -1.19 1.77
C ASN A 39 -3.96 -2.51 2.27
N ILE A 40 -2.94 -2.41 3.12
CA ILE A 40 -2.22 -3.57 3.68
C ILE A 40 -2.77 -3.94 5.06
N LEU A 41 -3.06 -2.93 5.88
CA LEU A 41 -3.45 -3.10 7.28
C LEU A 41 -4.97 -3.21 7.48
N GLU A 42 -5.80 -3.12 6.42
CA GLU A 42 -7.27 -2.93 6.49
C GLU A 42 -7.98 -3.87 7.47
N SER A 43 -7.49 -5.11 7.58
CA SER A 43 -8.09 -6.14 8.44
C SER A 43 -7.94 -5.90 9.94
N TYR A 44 -7.06 -4.98 10.37
CA TYR A 44 -6.82 -4.68 11.78
C TYR A 44 -6.48 -3.22 12.10
N CYS A 45 -6.18 -2.39 11.11
CA CYS A 45 -5.97 -0.96 11.28
C CYS A 45 -6.49 -0.20 10.07
N TYR A 46 -7.25 0.86 10.33
CA TYR A 46 -7.74 1.76 9.30
C TYR A 46 -7.66 3.21 9.79
N PHE A 47 -6.93 4.05 9.06
CA PHE A 47 -6.91 5.50 9.23
C PHE A 47 -8.00 6.12 8.36
N SER A 48 -9.01 6.72 8.97
CA SER A 48 -10.02 7.53 8.27
C SER A 48 -9.39 8.75 7.58
N LYS A 49 -10.12 9.37 6.65
CA LYS A 49 -9.67 10.61 5.99
C LYS A 49 -9.36 11.73 7.00
N TYR A 50 -10.15 11.83 8.06
CA TYR A 50 -9.93 12.78 9.14
C TYR A 50 -8.63 12.47 9.90
N GLU A 51 -8.41 11.20 10.27
CA GLU A 51 -7.15 10.77 10.92
C GLU A 51 -5.95 10.99 10.01
N GLN A 52 -6.06 10.67 8.72
CA GLN A 52 -4.98 10.89 7.74
C GLN A 52 -4.55 12.36 7.71
N LYS A 53 -5.51 13.30 7.73
CA LYS A 53 -5.25 14.75 7.70
C LYS A 53 -4.73 15.32 9.02
N THR A 54 -5.23 14.80 10.15
CA THR A 54 -4.85 15.30 11.48
C THR A 54 -3.51 14.73 11.92
N LEU A 55 -3.33 13.42 11.79
CA LEU A 55 -2.12 12.71 12.22
C LEU A 55 -0.93 12.94 11.29
N SER A 56 -1.15 13.40 10.04
CA SER A 56 -0.05 13.78 9.15
C SER A 56 0.79 14.96 9.66
N ASN A 57 0.27 15.74 10.61
CA ASN A 57 1.01 16.83 11.25
C ASN A 57 2.01 16.33 12.31
N LEU A 58 1.88 15.08 12.74
CA LEU A 58 2.78 14.40 13.68
C LEU A 58 3.77 13.51 12.93
N SER A 59 4.80 13.00 13.61
CA SER A 59 5.62 11.92 13.03
C SER A 59 4.79 10.66 12.82
N LEU A 60 5.17 9.82 11.86
CA LEU A 60 4.50 8.52 11.65
C LEU A 60 4.53 7.65 12.91
N GLU A 61 5.64 7.68 13.67
CA GLU A 61 5.74 7.01 14.96
C GLU A 61 4.66 7.48 15.94
N GLN A 62 4.49 8.78 16.08
CA GLN A 62 3.47 9.39 16.92
C GLN A 62 2.06 9.06 16.42
N ALA A 63 1.83 9.08 15.11
CA ALA A 63 0.55 8.73 14.50
C ALA A 63 0.15 7.28 14.81
N PHE A 64 1.10 6.33 14.70
CA PHE A 64 0.85 4.92 15.03
C PHE A 64 0.70 4.70 16.54
N SER A 65 1.49 5.37 17.37
CA SER A 65 1.34 5.37 18.82
C SER A 65 -0.05 5.87 19.23
N TYR A 66 -0.50 6.99 18.65
CA TYR A 66 -1.85 7.51 18.82
C TYR A 66 -2.91 6.49 18.41
N LYS A 67 -2.74 5.86 17.23
CA LYS A 67 -3.68 4.88 16.71
C LYS A 67 -3.83 3.68 17.65
N ILE A 68 -2.72 3.10 18.10
CA ILE A 68 -2.71 2.01 19.09
C ILE A 68 -3.46 2.43 20.34
N LYS A 69 -3.11 3.59 20.92
CA LYS A 69 -3.77 4.12 22.13
C LYS A 69 -5.28 4.26 21.93
N SER A 70 -5.73 4.80 20.80
CA SER A 70 -7.15 4.99 20.48
C SER A 70 -7.95 3.68 20.28
N MET A 71 -7.25 2.56 20.09
CA MET A 71 -7.85 1.24 19.95
C MET A 71 -7.89 0.47 21.28
N LEU A 72 -7.23 0.99 22.33
CA LEU A 72 -7.27 0.39 23.67
C LEU A 72 -8.57 0.78 24.39
N PRO A 73 -9.11 -0.12 25.24
CA PRO A 73 -10.36 0.10 25.97
C PRO A 73 -10.26 1.23 27.00
N THR A 74 -9.07 1.53 27.50
CA THR A 74 -8.80 2.62 28.46
C THR A 74 -8.56 3.97 27.78
N SER A 75 -8.85 4.09 26.49
CA SER A 75 -8.60 5.33 25.77
C SER A 75 -9.64 6.40 26.11
N PHE A 76 -9.16 7.57 26.51
CA PHE A 76 -9.99 8.78 26.65
C PHE A 76 -10.34 9.42 25.30
N ILE A 77 -9.97 8.76 24.20
CA ILE A 77 -10.20 9.18 22.82
C ILE A 77 -11.53 8.56 22.37
N LYS A 78 -12.60 9.35 22.32
CA LYS A 78 -13.95 8.89 21.95
C LYS A 78 -14.02 8.43 20.48
N ASN A 79 -13.80 7.15 20.21
CA ASN A 79 -14.02 6.57 18.88
C ASN A 79 -15.40 5.90 18.78
N LYS A 80 -16.42 6.70 18.40
CA LYS A 80 -17.82 6.30 18.08
C LYS A 80 -18.55 5.45 19.16
N LYS A 81 -19.87 5.30 19.00
CA LYS A 81 -20.73 4.53 19.92
C LYS A 81 -20.25 3.08 19.99
N ILE A 82 -20.04 2.55 21.20
CA ILE A 82 -19.75 1.14 21.44
C ILE A 82 -20.98 0.33 21.00
N VAL A 83 -20.91 -0.34 19.85
CA VAL A 83 -22.05 -1.07 19.25
C VAL A 83 -22.17 -2.50 19.80
N ASN A 84 -21.13 -3.03 20.44
CA ASN A 84 -21.11 -4.43 20.87
C ASN A 84 -20.40 -4.60 22.22
N THR A 85 -21.12 -5.12 23.21
CA THR A 85 -20.67 -5.33 24.60
C THR A 85 -20.12 -6.73 24.86
N LYS A 86 -20.03 -7.58 23.82
CA LYS A 86 -19.53 -8.95 23.97
C LYS A 86 -18.02 -8.96 24.21
N PHE A 87 -17.63 -9.32 25.42
CA PHE A 87 -16.24 -9.52 25.81
C PHE A 87 -15.71 -10.84 25.24
N LYS A 88 -14.65 -10.78 24.44
CA LYS A 88 -13.92 -11.96 23.98
C LYS A 88 -12.52 -11.94 24.56
N PHE A 89 -12.30 -12.78 25.57
CA PHE A 89 -10.98 -12.94 26.16
C PHE A 89 -10.02 -13.56 25.14
N CYS A 90 -8.84 -12.96 24.96
CA CYS A 90 -7.79 -13.48 24.10
C CYS A 90 -6.43 -13.36 24.80
N ILE A 91 -6.01 -14.43 25.46
CA ILE A 91 -4.75 -14.51 26.23
C ILE A 91 -3.57 -13.99 25.42
N ASN A 92 -3.46 -14.41 24.15
CA ASN A 92 -2.36 -14.00 23.28
C ASN A 92 -2.38 -12.49 22.99
N SER A 93 -3.56 -11.91 22.77
CA SER A 93 -3.69 -10.46 22.58
C SER A 93 -3.35 -9.70 23.85
N THR A 94 -3.82 -10.19 25.01
CA THR A 94 -3.50 -9.61 26.30
C THR A 94 -1.99 -9.62 26.58
N LYS A 95 -1.29 -10.73 26.28
CA LYS A 95 0.17 -10.80 26.42
C LYS A 95 0.89 -9.75 25.56
N ILE A 96 0.52 -9.61 24.28
CA ILE A 96 1.11 -8.63 23.36
C ILE A 96 0.85 -7.19 23.86
N ILE A 97 -0.39 -6.88 24.22
CA ILE A 97 -0.78 -5.54 24.69
C ILE A 97 -0.07 -5.20 26.00
N ASN A 98 -0.01 -6.12 26.97
CA ASN A 98 0.68 -5.88 28.24
C ASN A 98 2.19 -5.71 28.06
N ASN A 99 2.80 -6.46 27.14
CA ASN A 99 4.22 -6.28 26.81
C ASN A 99 4.49 -4.88 26.25
N TYR A 100 3.62 -4.39 25.37
CA TYR A 100 3.69 -3.03 24.83
C TYR A 100 3.51 -1.96 25.92
N LEU A 101 2.56 -2.14 26.86
CA LEU A 101 2.21 -1.13 27.86
C LEU A 101 3.15 -1.08 29.07
N TYR A 102 3.60 -2.23 29.58
CA TYR A 102 4.15 -2.32 30.94
C TYR A 102 5.53 -2.97 31.03
N SER A 103 6.03 -3.59 29.96
CA SER A 103 7.25 -4.37 30.10
C SER A 103 8.50 -3.49 30.15
N ASN A 104 9.28 -3.65 31.23
CA ASN A 104 10.63 -3.10 31.37
C ASN A 104 11.67 -3.94 30.61
N ASN A 105 11.42 -5.25 30.44
CA ASN A 105 12.21 -6.20 29.66
C ASN A 105 11.30 -6.86 28.63
N LYS A 106 11.10 -6.14 27.53
CA LYS A 106 10.19 -6.50 26.44
C LYS A 106 10.78 -7.64 25.61
N ASN A 107 10.49 -8.88 26.01
CA ASN A 107 10.79 -10.04 25.20
C ASN A 107 10.00 -9.96 23.87
N GLU A 108 10.61 -10.37 22.76
CA GLU A 108 9.89 -10.48 21.49
C GLU A 108 8.83 -11.57 21.60
N ILE A 109 7.56 -11.16 21.59
CA ILE A 109 6.43 -12.08 21.60
C ILE A 109 5.96 -12.25 20.16
N PHE A 110 6.59 -13.17 19.43
CA PHE A 110 6.07 -13.59 18.13
C PHE A 110 4.98 -14.64 18.33
N ILE A 111 3.72 -14.26 18.11
CA ILE A 111 2.58 -15.19 18.13
C ILE A 111 1.95 -15.20 16.75
N SER A 112 2.18 -16.28 15.99
CA SER A 112 1.67 -16.51 14.63
C SER A 112 0.16 -16.82 14.57
N ASN A 113 -0.64 -16.32 15.51
CA ASN A 113 -2.04 -16.71 15.64
C ASN A 113 -2.97 -15.79 14.84
N ASN A 114 -3.73 -16.36 13.90
CA ASN A 114 -4.71 -15.63 13.08
C ASN A 114 -5.86 -14.99 13.90
N LYS A 115 -6.07 -15.41 15.15
CA LYS A 115 -7.17 -14.98 16.04
C LYS A 115 -6.78 -13.89 17.07
N LEU A 116 -5.85 -13.00 16.72
CA LEU A 116 -5.53 -11.83 17.56
C LEU A 116 -6.57 -10.70 17.42
N LEU A 117 -6.73 -9.91 18.49
CA LEU A 117 -7.49 -8.66 18.47
C LEU A 117 -6.81 -7.66 17.53
N PRO A 118 -7.56 -6.76 16.85
CA PRO A 118 -6.99 -5.80 15.91
C PRO A 118 -5.81 -4.98 16.46
N VAL A 119 -5.94 -4.45 17.69
CA VAL A 119 -4.85 -3.69 18.33
C VAL A 119 -3.61 -4.53 18.60
N ALA A 120 -3.78 -5.80 18.97
CA ALA A 120 -2.66 -6.71 19.20
C ALA A 120 -1.96 -7.08 17.88
N LYS A 121 -2.72 -7.26 16.80
CA LYS A 121 -2.15 -7.43 15.44
C LYS A 121 -1.33 -6.23 15.01
N LEU A 122 -1.87 -5.02 15.20
CA LEU A 122 -1.15 -3.79 14.89
C LEU A 122 0.16 -3.71 15.67
N ILE A 123 0.12 -3.89 16.99
CA ILE A 123 1.32 -3.90 17.85
C ILE A 123 2.32 -4.96 17.35
N SER A 124 1.90 -6.19 17.07
CA SER A 124 2.82 -7.24 16.61
C SER A 124 3.50 -6.93 15.28
N VAL A 125 2.88 -6.11 14.43
CA VAL A 125 3.41 -5.74 13.12
C VAL A 125 4.33 -4.53 13.22
N CYS A 126 4.05 -3.59 14.13
CA CYS A 126 4.78 -2.33 14.18
C CYS A 126 5.59 -2.06 15.46
N PHE A 127 5.66 -2.99 16.40
CA PHE A 127 6.44 -2.84 17.64
C PHE A 127 7.48 -3.97 17.75
N ILE A 128 8.73 -3.63 17.46
CA ILE A 128 9.85 -4.57 17.33
C ILE A 128 11.05 -3.97 18.07
N GLU A 129 11.81 -4.81 18.80
CA GLU A 129 12.97 -4.37 19.61
C GLU A 129 12.69 -3.10 20.44
N ASN A 130 11.51 -3.08 21.07
CA ASN A 130 11.08 -2.02 22.00
C ASN A 130 10.82 -0.66 21.36
N SER A 131 10.78 -0.61 20.03
CA SER A 131 10.54 0.59 19.26
C SER A 131 9.40 0.40 18.27
N LEU A 132 8.69 1.49 18.00
CA LEU A 132 7.72 1.49 16.91
C LEU A 132 8.48 1.61 15.58
N GLN A 133 8.23 0.67 14.69
CA GLN A 133 8.78 0.65 13.35
C GLN A 133 7.83 -0.05 12.38
N LEU A 134 7.67 0.51 11.20
CA LEU A 134 6.91 -0.08 10.11
C LEU A 134 7.55 0.36 8.80
N LEU A 135 8.21 -0.58 8.13
CA LEU A 135 8.80 -0.39 6.81
C LEU A 135 8.09 -1.31 5.83
N ILE A 136 7.55 -0.73 4.77
CA ILE A 136 6.78 -1.46 3.76
C ILE A 136 7.41 -1.21 2.40
N ASP A 137 7.55 -2.26 1.60
CA ASP A 137 8.02 -2.15 0.23
C ASP A 137 7.11 -1.22 -0.59
N LYS A 138 7.71 -0.24 -1.27
CA LYS A 138 6.98 0.76 -2.07
C LYS A 138 6.27 0.13 -3.27
N HIS A 139 6.85 -0.89 -3.92
CA HIS A 139 6.21 -1.55 -5.05
C HIS A 139 4.95 -2.28 -4.58
N LEU A 140 5.01 -2.93 -3.40
CA LEU A 140 3.84 -3.53 -2.76
C LEU A 140 2.76 -2.48 -2.43
N LEU A 141 3.13 -1.35 -1.81
CA LEU A 141 2.17 -0.27 -1.49
C LEU A 141 1.46 0.24 -2.75
N PHE A 142 2.20 0.39 -3.85
CA PHE A 142 1.61 0.83 -5.12
C PHE A 142 0.76 -0.24 -5.78
N HIS A 143 1.21 -1.49 -5.79
CA HIS A 143 0.45 -2.62 -6.30
C HIS A 143 -0.92 -2.70 -5.64
N GLU A 144 -0.95 -2.73 -4.31
CA GLU A 144 -2.18 -2.80 -3.51
C GLU A 144 -3.11 -1.60 -3.74
N PHE A 145 -2.53 -0.40 -3.89
CA PHE A 145 -3.30 0.79 -4.24
C PHE A 145 -3.99 0.66 -5.61
N VAL A 146 -3.25 0.21 -6.63
CA VAL A 146 -3.77 0.01 -7.99
C VAL A 146 -4.82 -1.11 -7.98
N LEU A 147 -4.55 -2.23 -7.32
CA LEU A 147 -5.48 -3.35 -7.16
C LEU A 147 -6.80 -2.94 -6.54
N LYS A 148 -6.78 -2.22 -5.41
CA LYS A 148 -7.99 -1.72 -4.75
C LYS A 148 -8.79 -0.79 -5.65
N LYS A 149 -8.11 0.08 -6.41
CA LYS A 149 -8.76 1.01 -7.34
C LYS A 149 -9.40 0.28 -8.52
N ILE A 150 -8.73 -0.72 -9.08
CA ILE A 150 -9.25 -1.55 -10.18
C ILE A 150 -10.47 -2.35 -9.72
N LYS A 151 -10.38 -3.03 -8.56
CA LYS A 151 -11.52 -3.76 -7.97
C LYS A 151 -12.75 -2.88 -7.79
N LYS A 152 -12.55 -1.62 -7.39
CA LYS A 152 -13.64 -0.65 -7.25
C LYS A 152 -14.21 -0.18 -8.60
N LEU A 153 -13.36 0.05 -9.60
CA LEU A 153 -13.77 0.53 -10.93
C LEU A 153 -14.44 -0.56 -11.77
N HIS A 154 -14.05 -1.82 -11.58
CA HIS A 154 -14.51 -2.97 -12.35
C HIS A 154 -15.22 -3.99 -11.46
N GLY A 155 -16.24 -3.53 -10.71
CA GLY A 155 -17.01 -4.37 -9.80
C GLY A 155 -17.82 -5.48 -10.50
N ASP A 156 -18.03 -5.35 -11.81
CA ASP A 156 -18.70 -6.30 -12.70
C ASP A 156 -17.76 -7.38 -13.28
N LYS A 157 -16.45 -7.24 -13.08
CA LYS A 157 -15.42 -8.13 -13.68
C LYS A 157 -14.65 -8.90 -12.63
N THR A 158 -14.01 -9.97 -13.06
CA THR A 158 -13.10 -10.73 -12.19
C THR A 158 -11.72 -10.07 -12.21
N VAL A 159 -11.30 -9.55 -11.06
CA VAL A 159 -9.97 -8.96 -10.87
C VAL A 159 -9.12 -9.93 -10.06
N ILE A 160 -8.08 -10.47 -10.69
CA ILE A 160 -7.17 -11.47 -10.11
C ILE A 160 -5.84 -10.79 -9.82
N ASP A 161 -5.38 -10.94 -8.59
CA ASP A 161 -4.03 -10.57 -8.18
C ASP A 161 -3.08 -11.74 -8.45
N LEU A 162 -2.02 -11.49 -9.22
CA LEU A 162 -0.98 -12.45 -9.58
C LEU A 162 0.35 -12.18 -8.82
N GLY A 163 0.34 -11.25 -7.85
CA GLY A 163 1.48 -10.83 -7.05
C GLY A 163 2.31 -9.75 -7.74
N ASP A 164 2.84 -10.03 -8.93
CA ASP A 164 3.64 -9.08 -9.72
C ASP A 164 2.78 -8.19 -10.64
N SER A 165 1.53 -8.58 -10.85
CA SER A 165 0.63 -8.02 -11.85
C SER A 165 -0.83 -8.25 -11.49
N ILE A 166 -1.70 -7.46 -12.09
CA ILE A 166 -3.15 -7.49 -11.87
C ILE A 166 -3.80 -7.86 -13.19
N CYS A 167 -4.69 -8.85 -13.15
CA CYS A 167 -5.42 -9.32 -14.31
C CYS A 167 -6.91 -8.98 -14.19
N ILE A 168 -7.48 -8.39 -15.23
CA ILE A 168 -8.92 -8.12 -15.33
C ILE A 168 -9.49 -9.05 -16.40
N LYS A 169 -10.43 -9.93 -16.02
CA LYS A 169 -11.11 -10.86 -16.93
C LYS A 169 -12.62 -10.61 -16.92
N SER A 170 -13.23 -10.72 -18.10
CA SER A 170 -14.68 -10.91 -18.25
C SER A 170 -14.94 -12.19 -19.04
N LYS A 171 -16.17 -12.70 -19.01
CA LYS A 171 -16.54 -14.00 -19.62
C LYS A 171 -16.19 -14.07 -21.12
N ASP A 172 -16.28 -12.93 -21.82
CA ASP A 172 -16.18 -12.87 -23.29
C ASP A 172 -14.96 -12.08 -23.80
N PHE A 173 -13.98 -11.76 -22.94
CA PHE A 173 -12.87 -10.87 -23.31
C PHE A 173 -11.50 -11.44 -22.94
N VAL A 174 -10.54 -11.29 -23.84
CA VAL A 174 -9.13 -11.57 -23.54
C VAL A 174 -8.67 -10.57 -22.48
N GLY A 175 -8.32 -11.06 -21.30
CA GLY A 175 -8.08 -10.22 -20.14
C GLY A 175 -7.07 -9.09 -20.37
N VAL A 176 -7.16 -8.06 -19.54
CA VAL A 176 -6.14 -7.01 -19.46
C VAL A 176 -5.14 -7.41 -18.39
N LYS A 177 -3.84 -7.29 -18.67
CA LYS A 177 -2.78 -7.46 -17.66
C LYS A 177 -2.15 -6.11 -17.31
N ILE A 178 -1.93 -5.87 -16.03
CA ILE A 178 -1.44 -4.59 -15.52
C ILE A 178 -0.23 -4.88 -14.62
N TYR A 179 0.95 -4.50 -15.07
CA TYR A 179 2.16 -4.53 -14.27
C TYR A 179 2.26 -3.23 -13.46
N THR A 180 2.62 -3.32 -12.19
CA THR A 180 2.68 -2.17 -11.29
C THR A 180 4.09 -1.99 -10.76
N SER A 181 4.63 -0.76 -10.83
CA SER A 181 5.96 -0.49 -10.32
C SER A 181 6.06 0.94 -9.80
N TRP A 182 6.58 1.12 -8.59
CA TRP A 182 6.85 2.46 -8.04
C TRP A 182 8.19 2.98 -8.58
N LYS A 183 8.14 3.65 -9.74
CA LYS A 183 9.30 4.28 -10.39
C LYS A 183 8.92 5.65 -10.95
N ASP A 184 9.90 6.54 -10.98
CA ASP A 184 9.80 7.76 -11.76
C ASP A 184 10.05 7.45 -13.23
N ILE A 185 9.06 7.76 -14.06
CA ILE A 185 9.16 7.63 -15.51
C ILE A 185 9.49 8.99 -16.12
N GLU A 186 10.50 9.00 -16.97
CA GLU A 186 10.84 10.15 -17.82
C GLU A 186 10.38 9.84 -19.25
N VAL A 187 9.49 10.67 -19.82
CA VAL A 187 8.91 10.42 -21.17
C VAL A 187 9.99 10.29 -22.25
N LYS A 188 11.07 11.06 -22.14
CA LYS A 188 12.16 11.08 -23.14
C LYS A 188 13.09 9.86 -23.03
N LYS A 189 13.18 9.24 -21.85
CA LYS A 189 14.04 8.09 -21.60
C LYS A 189 13.38 7.15 -20.58
N PRO A 190 12.27 6.48 -20.96
CA PRO A 190 11.51 5.65 -20.04
C PRO A 190 12.34 4.44 -19.59
N ASN A 191 12.53 4.31 -18.29
CA ASN A 191 13.26 3.23 -17.62
C ASN A 191 12.36 2.01 -17.35
N ILE A 192 11.68 1.52 -18.40
CA ILE A 192 10.62 0.50 -18.32
C ILE A 192 11.06 -0.91 -18.77
N GLN A 193 12.36 -1.12 -19.01
CA GLN A 193 12.88 -2.30 -19.69
C GLN A 193 12.44 -3.62 -19.02
N ASN A 194 12.57 -3.73 -17.70
CA ASN A 194 12.24 -4.96 -16.97
C ASN A 194 10.76 -5.31 -17.11
N GLU A 195 9.87 -4.33 -16.86
CA GLU A 195 8.43 -4.53 -17.00
C GLU A 195 8.01 -4.79 -18.45
N LEU A 196 8.73 -4.23 -19.41
CA LEU A 196 8.50 -4.44 -20.84
C LEU A 196 8.87 -5.86 -21.27
N GLU A 197 9.96 -6.42 -20.76
CA GLU A 197 10.36 -7.81 -21.06
C GLU A 197 9.29 -8.81 -20.60
N ASP A 198 8.73 -8.62 -19.42
CA ASP A 198 7.67 -9.49 -18.90
C ASP A 198 6.34 -9.32 -19.64
N ALA A 199 6.05 -8.10 -20.10
CA ALA A 199 4.95 -7.84 -21.03
C ALA A 199 5.14 -8.57 -22.36
N ILE A 200 6.34 -8.50 -22.96
CA ILE A 200 6.67 -9.18 -24.21
C ILE A 200 6.52 -10.69 -24.05
N LYS A 201 7.02 -11.27 -22.95
CA LYS A 201 6.84 -12.71 -22.64
C LYS A 201 5.36 -13.08 -22.57
N SER A 202 4.55 -12.29 -21.87
CA SER A 202 3.10 -12.53 -21.73
C SER A 202 2.37 -12.51 -23.07
N ILE A 203 2.70 -11.56 -23.97
CA ILE A 203 2.14 -11.49 -25.32
C ILE A 203 2.63 -12.66 -26.18
N LYS A 204 3.91 -13.05 -26.05
CA LYS A 204 4.48 -14.17 -26.81
C LYS A 204 3.76 -15.49 -26.49
N LYS A 205 3.40 -15.72 -25.22
CA LYS A 205 2.62 -16.89 -24.78
C LYS A 205 1.16 -16.89 -25.25
N GLY A 206 0.63 -15.77 -25.73
CA GLY A 206 -0.77 -15.65 -26.16
C GLY A 206 -1.78 -15.54 -25.00
N GLU A 207 -1.31 -15.29 -23.77
CA GLU A 207 -2.18 -15.16 -22.59
C GLU A 207 -2.93 -13.82 -22.57
N PHE A 208 -2.28 -12.76 -23.07
CA PHE A 208 -2.76 -11.38 -23.00
C PHE A 208 -2.32 -10.59 -24.23
N TYR A 209 -3.23 -9.80 -24.82
CA TYR A 209 -2.91 -8.90 -25.93
C TYR A 209 -2.91 -7.42 -25.52
N GLN A 210 -3.54 -7.09 -24.39
CA GLN A 210 -3.59 -5.73 -23.84
C GLN A 210 -2.88 -5.68 -22.49
N ILE A 211 -1.76 -4.95 -22.46
CA ILE A 211 -0.90 -4.82 -21.28
C ILE A 211 -0.71 -3.35 -20.92
N TYR A 212 -0.91 -3.04 -19.65
CA TYR A 212 -0.60 -1.73 -19.08
C TYR A 212 0.59 -1.82 -18.13
N LEU A 213 1.51 -0.87 -18.25
CA LEU A 213 2.61 -0.66 -17.32
C LEU A 213 2.25 0.54 -16.46
N ALA A 214 1.77 0.29 -15.25
CA ALA A 214 1.31 1.33 -14.33
C ALA A 214 2.47 1.85 -13.47
N TYR A 215 2.55 3.17 -13.36
CA TYR A 215 3.54 3.86 -12.52
C TYR A 215 2.90 5.05 -11.80
N PRO A 216 3.44 5.50 -10.66
CA PRO A 216 3.07 6.78 -10.04
C PRO A 216 3.11 7.93 -11.05
N LYS A 217 2.05 8.73 -11.08
CA LYS A 217 2.04 9.99 -11.83
C LYS A 217 3.07 10.95 -11.22
N ASN A 218 3.90 11.57 -12.05
CA ASN A 218 4.80 12.64 -11.66
C ASN A 218 4.74 13.80 -12.68
N ASN A 219 5.56 14.84 -12.49
CA ASN A 219 5.52 16.04 -13.33
C ASN A 219 5.96 15.78 -14.78
N GLN A 220 6.81 14.78 -15.01
CA GLN A 220 7.29 14.41 -16.35
C GLN A 220 6.38 13.37 -17.01
N PHE A 221 5.62 12.59 -16.24
CA PHE A 221 4.78 11.50 -16.71
C PHE A 221 3.31 11.71 -16.31
N THR A 222 2.60 12.50 -17.11
CA THR A 222 1.22 12.92 -16.85
C THR A 222 0.18 12.31 -17.79
N LYS A 223 0.63 11.74 -18.92
CA LYS A 223 -0.21 11.11 -19.95
C LYS A 223 0.31 9.72 -20.28
N GLN A 224 -0.57 8.86 -20.78
CA GLN A 224 -0.20 7.52 -21.23
C GLN A 224 0.78 7.58 -22.42
N ILE A 225 1.72 6.65 -22.48
CA ILE A 225 2.69 6.50 -23.56
C ILE A 225 2.48 5.13 -24.22
N PRO A 226 2.14 5.06 -25.52
CA PRO A 226 2.14 3.78 -26.23
C PRO A 226 3.57 3.26 -26.38
N VAL A 227 3.76 1.96 -26.16
CA VAL A 227 5.08 1.31 -26.28
C VAL A 227 5.05 0.34 -27.46
N TYR A 228 5.91 0.60 -28.44
CA TYR A 228 6.04 -0.22 -29.63
C TYR A 228 7.31 -1.07 -29.54
N VAL A 229 7.13 -2.38 -29.65
CA VAL A 229 8.19 -3.39 -29.61
C VAL A 229 8.38 -3.97 -31.01
N LYS A 230 9.59 -3.85 -31.55
CA LYS A 230 9.94 -4.35 -32.90
C LYS A 230 9.68 -5.85 -33.05
N GLU A 231 10.00 -6.63 -32.01
CA GLU A 231 9.84 -8.09 -32.00
C GLU A 231 8.38 -8.56 -32.09
N LEU A 232 7.42 -7.68 -31.78
CA LEU A 232 5.99 -7.99 -31.80
C LEU A 232 5.29 -7.41 -33.03
N LYS A 233 6.03 -6.90 -34.03
CA LYS A 233 5.47 -6.17 -35.19
C LYS A 233 4.36 -6.93 -35.95
N ASN A 234 4.42 -8.26 -35.97
CA ASN A 234 3.46 -9.11 -36.67
C ASN A 234 2.36 -9.69 -35.77
N LYS A 235 2.24 -9.22 -34.52
CA LYS A 235 1.18 -9.61 -33.58
C LYS A 235 0.24 -8.44 -33.34
N GLU A 236 -1.04 -8.72 -33.17
CA GLU A 236 -1.97 -7.75 -32.60
C GLU A 236 -1.71 -7.63 -31.10
N TYR A 237 -1.22 -6.48 -30.66
CA TYR A 237 -1.00 -6.20 -29.24
C TYR A 237 -1.14 -4.71 -28.94
N GLN A 238 -1.33 -4.40 -27.66
CA GLN A 238 -1.30 -3.06 -27.12
C GLN A 238 -0.52 -3.05 -25.81
N ILE A 239 0.64 -2.38 -25.78
CA ILE A 239 1.34 -2.03 -24.54
C ILE A 239 1.26 -0.52 -24.34
N LYS A 240 0.86 -0.10 -23.14
CA LYS A 240 0.81 1.32 -22.75
C LYS A 240 1.41 1.52 -21.36
N ALA A 241 2.34 2.44 -21.22
CA ALA A 241 2.71 2.97 -19.91
C ALA A 241 1.64 3.97 -19.46
N ILE A 242 1.11 3.83 -18.24
CA ILE A 242 0.01 4.65 -17.72
C ILE A 242 0.34 5.29 -16.35
N PRO A 243 0.10 6.60 -16.19
CA PRO A 243 0.30 7.29 -14.93
C PRO A 243 -0.90 7.10 -14.00
N TYR A 244 -0.65 6.62 -12.78
CA TYR A 244 -1.64 6.53 -11.70
C TYR A 244 -1.45 7.67 -10.72
N SER A 245 -2.45 8.56 -10.65
CA SER A 245 -2.45 9.65 -9.69
C SER A 245 -2.94 9.21 -8.31
N PHE A 246 -2.22 9.65 -7.29
CA PHE A 246 -2.57 9.55 -5.88
C PHE A 246 -3.41 10.74 -5.38
N ARG A 247 -3.77 11.71 -6.22
CA ARG A 247 -4.51 12.93 -5.82
C ARG A 247 -5.83 12.65 -5.10
N SER A 248 -6.47 11.51 -5.34
CA SER A 248 -7.67 11.07 -4.61
C SER A 248 -7.43 10.89 -3.10
N ILE A 249 -6.16 10.82 -2.67
CA ILE A 249 -5.79 10.74 -1.26
C ILE A 249 -5.91 12.12 -0.60
N ILE A 250 -5.48 13.19 -1.29
CA ILE A 250 -5.52 14.56 -0.79
C ILE A 250 -6.90 15.20 -0.96
N LYS A 251 -7.64 14.86 -2.03
CA LYS A 251 -8.99 15.38 -2.23
C LYS A 251 -9.91 14.93 -1.08
N ASN A 252 -10.46 15.92 -0.37
CA ASN A 252 -11.33 15.91 0.83
C ASN A 252 -10.58 16.16 2.15
#